data_AF-V5FSY5-F1
#
_entry.id   AF-V5FSY5-F1
#
_cell.length_a   1.000
_cell.length_b   1.000
_cell.length_c   1.000
_cell.angle_alpha   90.00
_cell.angle_beta   90.00
_cell.angle_gamma   90.00
#
_symmetry.space_group_name_H-M   'P 1'
#
loop_
_entity.id
_entity.type
_entity.pdbx_description
1 polymer ?
#
loop_
_entity_poly.entity_id
_entity_poly.type
_entity_poly.pdbx_seq_one_letter_code
_entity_poly.pdbx_strand_id
1 'polypeptide(L)'
;GRMPSVEVGDSVVSKGRETLQRAIEMVDGTPEWGARVVYGDTDSLFVLVPGKSRQHAFEVGKKIAEAVTKANPDPIKLKLEKVYQPCILQTKKRYVGYMYESPEQKDPVYDAKGIETVRRDGCPAVSKMLEKCLKLLFETKDISLVKKYVLRQFNKIVAGRASIQDLTFAKEYRGASGYRPGACVPSLALARKWTAA
;
A
#
# COMPACT_ATOMS: atom_id res chain seq x y z
N GLY A 1 -0.99 -21.30 22.00
CA GLY A 1 -1.20 -22.49 21.14
C GLY A 1 -0.98 -23.75 21.96
N ARG A 2 -1.37 -24.93 21.45
CA ARG A 2 -1.25 -26.21 22.19
C ARG A 2 0.19 -26.74 22.32
N MET A 3 1.09 -26.33 21.43
CA MET A 3 2.53 -26.70 21.45
C MET A 3 3.37 -25.56 20.86
N PRO A 4 3.61 -24.47 21.61
CA PRO A 4 4.41 -23.34 21.12
C PRO A 4 5.91 -23.68 21.21
N SER A 5 6.68 -23.31 20.18
CA SER A 5 8.14 -23.27 20.24
C SER A 5 8.60 -21.88 19.84
N VAL A 6 9.04 -21.10 20.84
CA VAL A 6 9.45 -19.70 20.66
C VAL A 6 10.79 -19.63 19.92
N GLU A 7 11.72 -20.52 20.25
CA GLU A 7 13.05 -20.57 19.66
C GLU A 7 13.03 -20.80 18.14
N VAL A 8 12.13 -21.68 17.67
CA VAL A 8 11.91 -21.92 16.24
C VAL A 8 11.33 -20.68 15.58
N GLY A 9 10.35 -20.03 16.21
CA GLY A 9 9.74 -18.79 15.71
C GLY A 9 10.77 -17.67 15.54
N ASP A 10 11.60 -17.44 16.57
CA ASP A 10 12.65 -16.43 16.56
C ASP A 10 13.71 -16.72 15.49
N SER A 11 14.11 -17.99 15.35
CA SER A 11 15.08 -18.42 14.34
C SER A 11 14.58 -18.14 12.92
N VAL A 12 13.30 -18.42 12.63
CA VAL A 12 12.68 -18.15 11.33
C VAL A 12 12.64 -16.64 11.03
N VAL A 13 12.21 -15.82 12.00
CA VAL A 13 12.14 -14.36 11.83
C VAL A 13 13.54 -13.76 11.63
N SER A 14 14.52 -14.23 12.41
CA SER A 14 15.91 -13.78 12.29
C SER A 14 16.49 -14.12 10.92
N LYS A 15 16.30 -15.35 10.43
CA LYS A 15 16.78 -15.76 9.11
C LYS A 15 16.09 -15.02 7.98
N GLY A 16 14.78 -14.76 8.09
CA GLY A 16 14.06 -13.93 7.10
C GLY A 16 14.65 -12.52 7.01
N ARG A 17 14.92 -11.88 8.16
CA ARG A 17 15.53 -10.55 8.21
C ARG A 17 16.95 -10.53 7.63
N GLU A 18 17.76 -11.53 7.95
CA GLU A 18 19.12 -11.69 7.43
C GLU A 18 19.13 -11.83 5.91
N THR A 19 18.25 -12.68 5.35
CA THR A 19 18.12 -12.85 3.90
C THR A 19 17.70 -11.56 3.20
N LEU A 20 16.76 -10.81 3.77
CA LEU A 20 16.34 -9.52 3.22
C LEU A 20 17.50 -8.51 3.23
N GLN A 21 18.24 -8.44 4.34
CA GLN A 21 19.37 -7.52 4.50
C GLN A 21 20.49 -7.82 3.48
N ARG A 22 20.83 -9.10 3.29
CA ARG A 22 21.80 -9.52 2.26
C ARG A 22 21.36 -9.14 0.85
N ALA A 23 20.06 -9.26 0.55
CA ALA A 23 19.52 -8.84 -0.74
C ALA A 23 19.62 -7.32 -0.94
N ILE A 24 19.38 -6.53 0.11
CA ILE A 24 19.56 -5.06 0.07
C ILE A 24 21.02 -4.70 -0.22
N GLU A 25 21.95 -5.29 0.53
CA GLU A 25 23.39 -5.06 0.38
C GLU A 25 23.88 -5.45 -1.02
N MET A 26 23.36 -6.54 -1.59
CA MET A 26 23.66 -6.94 -2.96
C MET A 26 23.17 -5.93 -4.00
N VAL A 27 21.95 -5.41 -3.83
CA VAL A 27 21.36 -4.42 -4.76
C VAL A 27 22.12 -3.10 -4.70
N ASP A 28 22.34 -2.57 -3.51
CA ASP A 28 23.04 -1.29 -3.32
C ASP A 28 24.55 -1.41 -3.61
N GLY A 29 25.12 -2.60 -3.45
CA GLY A 29 26.54 -2.89 -3.68
C GLY A 29 26.92 -3.22 -5.12
N THR A 30 25.97 -3.27 -6.07
CA THR A 30 26.23 -3.60 -7.48
C THR A 30 26.02 -2.36 -8.38
N PRO A 31 27.07 -1.58 -8.68
CA PRO A 31 26.95 -0.33 -9.43
C PRO A 31 26.39 -0.49 -10.84
N GLU A 32 26.60 -1.65 -11.47
CA GLU A 32 26.15 -1.95 -12.83
C GLU A 32 24.63 -1.89 -13.00
N TRP A 33 23.87 -2.16 -11.92
CA TRP A 33 22.41 -2.09 -11.95
C TRP A 33 21.90 -0.65 -11.88
N GLY A 34 22.74 0.28 -11.40
CA GLY A 34 22.36 1.69 -11.19
C GLY A 34 21.08 1.81 -10.36
N ALA A 35 20.91 0.91 -9.39
CA ALA A 35 19.67 0.72 -8.66
C ALA A 35 19.89 1.00 -7.17
N ARG A 36 18.83 1.40 -6.45
CA ARG A 36 18.88 1.58 -5.00
C ARG A 36 17.61 1.06 -4.34
N VAL A 37 17.74 0.45 -3.17
CA VAL A 37 16.55 0.06 -2.39
C VAL A 37 15.95 1.29 -1.72
N VAL A 38 14.64 1.49 -1.88
CA VAL A 38 13.90 2.63 -1.28
C VAL A 38 12.89 2.20 -0.23
N TYR A 39 12.47 0.93 -0.24
CA TYR A 39 11.54 0.39 0.73
C TYR A 39 11.72 -1.14 0.84
N GLY A 40 11.51 -1.67 2.04
CA GLY A 40 11.50 -3.10 2.30
C GLY A 40 10.51 -3.42 3.42
N ASP A 41 9.70 -4.46 3.24
CA ASP A 41 8.72 -4.94 4.22
C ASP A 41 8.72 -6.45 4.21
N THR A 42 9.29 -7.04 5.27
CA THR A 42 9.42 -8.48 5.56
C THR A 42 10.09 -9.32 4.46
N ASP A 43 9.41 -9.48 3.35
CA ASP A 43 9.64 -10.38 2.23
C ASP A 43 9.66 -9.63 0.88
N SER A 44 9.39 -8.32 0.89
CA SER A 44 9.33 -7.47 -0.31
C SER A 44 10.39 -6.38 -0.30
N LEU A 45 10.89 -6.04 -1.49
CA LEU A 45 11.90 -5.02 -1.75
C LEU A 45 11.43 -4.11 -2.88
N PHE A 46 11.53 -2.81 -2.68
CA PHE A 46 11.26 -1.81 -3.70
C PHE A 46 12.59 -1.22 -4.13
N VAL A 47 12.92 -1.44 -5.39
CA VAL A 47 14.16 -1.00 -6.00
C VAL A 47 13.84 0.14 -6.96
N LEU A 48 14.45 1.30 -6.74
CA LEU A 48 14.37 2.43 -7.64
C LEU A 48 15.49 2.37 -8.67
N VAL A 49 15.12 2.42 -9.95
CA VAL A 49 16.06 2.54 -11.07
C VAL A 49 15.87 3.91 -11.74
N PRO A 50 16.64 4.95 -11.35
CA PRO A 50 16.42 6.33 -11.77
C PRO A 50 16.68 6.53 -13.27
N GLY A 51 15.80 7.27 -13.93
CA GLY A 51 15.97 7.69 -15.33
C GLY A 51 15.82 6.57 -16.37
N LYS A 52 15.31 5.38 -15.97
CA LYS A 52 15.15 4.23 -16.86
C LYS A 52 13.71 4.07 -17.33
N SER A 53 13.55 3.43 -18.49
CA SER A 53 12.24 3.04 -19.01
C SER A 53 11.66 1.88 -18.22
N ARG A 54 10.34 1.68 -18.31
CA ARG A 54 9.65 0.54 -17.70
C ARG A 54 10.22 -0.80 -18.14
N GLN A 55 10.48 -0.95 -19.43
CA GLN A 55 11.06 -2.18 -20.01
C GLN A 55 12.42 -2.48 -19.37
N HIS A 56 13.28 -1.48 -19.27
CA HIS A 56 14.57 -1.65 -18.63
C HIS A 56 14.46 -1.94 -17.12
N ALA A 57 13.48 -1.37 -16.43
CA ALA A 57 13.21 -1.70 -15.04
C ALA A 57 12.83 -3.19 -14.87
N PHE A 58 12.07 -3.77 -15.81
CA PHE A 58 11.80 -5.22 -15.80
C PHE A 58 13.07 -6.06 -16.04
N GLU A 59 13.94 -5.64 -16.96
CA GLU A 59 15.22 -6.32 -17.22
C GLU A 59 16.13 -6.32 -15.99
N VAL A 60 16.31 -5.15 -15.38
CA VAL A 60 17.10 -4.99 -14.15
C VAL A 60 16.48 -5.79 -13.00
N GLY A 61 15.16 -5.72 -12.84
CA GLY A 61 14.44 -6.50 -11.83
C GLY A 61 14.62 -8.01 -11.99
N LYS A 62 14.63 -8.54 -13.21
CA LYS A 62 14.90 -9.96 -13.49
C LYS A 62 16.35 -10.32 -13.12
N LYS A 63 17.32 -9.50 -13.50
CA LYS A 63 18.74 -9.71 -13.15
C LYS A 63 18.96 -9.74 -11.63
N ILE A 64 18.35 -8.79 -10.91
CA ILE A 64 18.39 -8.74 -9.45
C ILE A 64 17.77 -10.01 -8.85
N ALA A 65 16.58 -10.39 -9.31
CA ALA A 65 15.87 -11.58 -8.82
C ALA A 65 16.69 -12.87 -9.02
N GLU A 66 17.32 -13.03 -10.18
CA GLU A 66 18.20 -14.18 -10.47
C GLU A 66 19.47 -14.18 -9.62
N ALA A 67 20.14 -13.02 -9.48
CA ALA A 67 21.36 -12.89 -8.68
C ALA A 67 21.10 -13.19 -7.20
N VAL A 68 20.04 -12.61 -6.63
CA VAL A 68 19.64 -12.87 -5.24
C VAL A 68 19.22 -14.31 -5.05
N THR A 69 18.48 -14.91 -6.00
CA THR A 69 18.10 -16.32 -5.93
C THR A 69 19.33 -17.25 -5.93
N LYS A 70 20.31 -17.01 -6.80
CA LYS A 70 21.55 -17.80 -6.86
C LYS A 70 22.41 -17.68 -5.61
N ALA A 71 22.32 -16.56 -4.89
CA ALA A 71 23.05 -16.33 -3.66
C ALA A 71 22.42 -17.00 -2.43
N ASN A 72 21.25 -17.63 -2.58
CA ASN A 72 20.54 -18.30 -1.50
C ASN A 72 20.43 -19.81 -1.75
N PRO A 73 20.37 -20.64 -0.68
CA PRO A 73 20.17 -22.08 -0.82
C PRO A 73 18.77 -22.41 -1.36
N ASP A 74 18.66 -23.53 -2.08
CA ASP A 74 17.35 -24.09 -2.45
C ASP A 74 16.55 -24.41 -1.16
N PRO A 75 15.25 -24.07 -1.08
CA PRO A 75 14.33 -23.63 -2.13
C PRO A 75 14.06 -22.10 -2.18
N ILE A 76 14.93 -21.28 -1.61
CA ILE A 76 14.70 -19.82 -1.51
C ILE A 76 14.81 -19.17 -2.90
N LYS A 77 13.73 -18.51 -3.34
CA LYS A 77 13.67 -17.83 -4.65
C LYS A 77 13.08 -16.44 -4.51
N LEU A 78 13.76 -15.45 -5.08
CA LEU A 78 13.23 -14.10 -5.24
C LEU A 78 12.52 -14.00 -6.59
N LYS A 79 11.27 -13.53 -6.60
CA LYS A 79 10.47 -13.35 -7.81
C LYS A 79 10.25 -11.86 -8.06
N LEU A 80 10.50 -11.41 -9.29
CA LEU A 80 10.00 -10.11 -9.75
C LEU A 80 8.49 -10.24 -9.96
N GLU A 81 7.71 -9.53 -9.14
CA GLU A 81 6.25 -9.56 -9.23
C GLU A 81 5.72 -8.47 -10.19
N LYS A 82 6.17 -7.23 -10.02
CA LYS A 82 5.63 -6.07 -10.71
C LYS A 82 6.57 -4.87 -10.67
N VAL A 83 6.33 -3.92 -11.59
CA VAL A 83 7.00 -2.61 -11.65
C VAL A 83 5.95 -1.51 -11.46
N TYR A 84 6.23 -0.55 -10.59
CA TYR A 84 5.36 0.61 -10.40
C TYR A 84 5.82 1.82 -11.22
N GLN A 85 4.92 2.43 -11.99
CA GLN A 85 5.17 3.70 -12.68
C GLN A 85 3.85 4.44 -13.02
N PRO A 86 3.51 5.56 -12.36
CA PRO A 86 4.16 6.18 -11.20
C PRO A 86 3.85 5.46 -9.86
N CYS A 87 4.57 5.83 -8.80
CA CYS A 87 4.45 5.30 -7.44
C CYS A 87 4.60 6.41 -6.40
N ILE A 88 3.83 6.35 -5.31
CA ILE A 88 3.95 7.19 -4.11
C ILE A 88 4.08 6.27 -2.90
N LEU A 89 5.19 6.41 -2.19
CA LEU A 89 5.44 5.79 -0.90
C LEU A 89 5.14 6.83 0.18
N GLN A 90 4.07 6.64 0.96
CA GLN A 90 3.72 7.57 2.04
C GLN A 90 4.44 7.20 3.33
N THR A 91 4.21 5.98 3.82
CA THR A 91 4.85 5.41 5.01
C THR A 91 4.93 3.88 4.90
N LYS A 92 5.48 3.21 5.91
CA LYS A 92 5.40 1.74 6.00
C LYS A 92 3.96 1.26 5.85
N LYS A 93 3.77 0.25 4.99
CA LYS A 93 2.47 -0.35 4.63
C LYS A 93 1.43 0.63 4.05
N ARG A 94 1.87 1.81 3.59
CA ARG A 94 1.03 2.86 2.99
C ARG A 94 1.66 3.38 1.70
N TYR A 95 1.23 2.83 0.57
CA TYR A 95 1.73 3.21 -0.75
C TYR A 95 0.68 3.00 -1.83
N VAL A 96 0.87 3.68 -2.96
CA VAL A 96 -0.03 3.61 -4.11
C VAL A 96 0.73 3.83 -5.40
N GLY A 97 0.34 3.12 -6.45
CA GLY A 97 0.96 3.28 -7.76
C GLY A 97 0.19 2.57 -8.85
N TYR A 98 0.60 2.85 -10.08
CA TYR A 98 0.22 2.08 -11.24
C TYR A 98 1.20 0.93 -11.42
N MET A 99 0.70 -0.29 -11.23
CA MET A 99 1.49 -1.51 -11.36
C MET A 99 1.37 -2.10 -12.76
N TYR A 100 2.48 -2.65 -13.21
CA TYR A 100 2.60 -3.44 -14.42
C TYR A 100 3.25 -4.78 -14.06
N GLU A 101 2.65 -5.87 -14.53
CA GLU A 101 3.13 -7.24 -14.30
C GLU A 101 4.03 -7.72 -15.45
N SER A 102 3.85 -7.16 -16.65
CA SER A 102 4.70 -7.45 -17.81
C SER A 102 5.13 -6.20 -18.57
N PRO A 103 6.26 -6.25 -19.30
CA PRO A 103 6.71 -5.15 -20.16
C PRO A 103 5.69 -4.76 -21.24
N GLU A 104 4.95 -5.75 -21.76
CA GLU A 104 3.99 -5.63 -22.86
C GLU A 104 2.64 -5.03 -22.40
N GLN A 105 2.37 -5.04 -21.09
CA GLN A 105 1.16 -4.49 -20.52
C GLN A 105 1.06 -2.98 -20.81
N LYS A 106 0.03 -2.58 -21.56
CA LYS A 106 -0.22 -1.18 -21.91
C LYS A 106 -0.92 -0.44 -20.78
N ASP A 107 -2.03 -1.00 -20.31
CA ASP A 107 -2.88 -0.37 -19.30
C ASP A 107 -2.41 -0.72 -17.88
N PRO A 108 -2.16 0.26 -17.01
CA PRO A 108 -1.78 0.00 -15.63
C PRO A 108 -2.93 -0.55 -14.80
N VAL A 109 -2.60 -1.30 -13.76
CA VAL A 109 -3.54 -1.59 -12.67
C VAL A 109 -3.29 -0.64 -11.51
N TYR A 110 -4.34 0.01 -11.02
CA TYR A 110 -4.27 0.84 -9.82
C TYR A 110 -4.13 -0.05 -8.59
N ASP A 111 -2.98 0.02 -7.92
CA ASP A 111 -2.72 -0.74 -6.71
C ASP A 111 -2.45 0.21 -5.54
N ALA A 112 -3.21 0.01 -4.47
CA ALA A 112 -3.21 0.83 -3.27
C ALA A 112 -3.13 -0.06 -2.03
N LYS A 113 -2.14 0.17 -1.18
CA LYS A 113 -1.94 -0.57 0.07
C LYS A 113 -2.04 0.37 1.26
N GLY A 114 -2.94 0.06 2.19
CA GLY A 114 -3.08 0.74 3.48
C GLY A 114 -3.57 2.19 3.48
N ILE A 115 -3.67 2.83 2.30
CA ILE A 115 -4.20 4.19 2.14
C ILE A 115 -5.74 4.22 2.21
N GLU A 116 -6.29 5.42 2.39
CA GLU A 116 -7.72 5.65 2.67
C GLU A 116 -8.65 5.20 1.52
N THR A 117 -8.13 4.92 0.33
CA THR A 117 -8.94 4.36 -0.78
C THR A 117 -9.38 2.92 -0.53
N VAL A 118 -8.63 2.14 0.25
CA VAL A 118 -8.92 0.72 0.54
C VAL A 118 -9.38 0.47 1.97
N ARG A 119 -9.34 1.49 2.83
CA ARG A 119 -9.82 1.39 4.21
C ARG A 119 -11.31 1.61 4.29
N ARG A 120 -11.95 0.95 5.26
CA ARG A 120 -13.41 0.99 5.50
C ARG A 120 -13.81 1.84 6.71
N ASP A 121 -12.87 2.52 7.35
CA ASP A 121 -13.09 3.30 8.58
C ASP A 121 -13.53 4.76 8.34
N GLY A 122 -13.44 5.24 7.09
CA GLY A 122 -13.92 6.54 6.64
C GLY A 122 -15.26 6.49 5.90
N CYS A 123 -15.69 7.64 5.37
CA CYS A 123 -16.86 7.72 4.50
C CYS A 123 -16.47 7.51 3.01
N PRO A 124 -17.38 6.97 2.16
CA PRO A 124 -17.09 6.72 0.75
C PRO A 124 -16.63 7.95 -0.04
N ALA A 125 -17.05 9.15 0.34
CA ALA A 125 -16.61 10.40 -0.28
C ALA A 125 -15.08 10.54 -0.24
N VAL A 126 -14.44 10.22 0.90
CA VAL A 126 -12.98 10.33 1.06
C VAL A 126 -12.26 9.39 0.11
N SER A 127 -12.65 8.11 0.08
CA SER A 127 -12.03 7.09 -0.77
C SER A 127 -12.18 7.44 -2.26
N LYS A 128 -13.39 7.81 -2.70
CA LYS A 128 -13.68 8.21 -4.09
C LYS A 128 -12.91 9.46 -4.51
N MET A 129 -12.87 10.48 -3.64
CA MET A 129 -12.14 11.71 -3.91
C MET A 129 -10.64 11.47 -4.02
N LEU A 130 -10.06 10.74 -3.05
CA LEU A 130 -8.64 10.46 -3.02
C LEU A 130 -8.21 9.63 -4.24
N GLU A 131 -8.95 8.57 -4.57
CA GLU A 131 -8.67 7.76 -5.75
C GLU A 131 -8.69 8.61 -7.03
N LYS A 132 -9.69 9.48 -7.20
CA LYS A 132 -9.77 10.35 -8.38
C LYS A 132 -8.64 11.37 -8.43
N CYS A 133 -8.23 11.93 -7.29
CA CYS A 133 -7.07 12.82 -7.19
C CYS A 133 -5.77 12.11 -7.60
N LEU A 134 -5.56 10.88 -7.11
CA LEU A 134 -4.36 10.09 -7.42
C LEU A 134 -4.31 9.70 -8.90
N LYS A 135 -5.44 9.26 -9.47
CA LYS A 135 -5.54 8.97 -10.91
C LYS A 135 -5.25 10.21 -11.76
N LEU A 136 -5.86 11.36 -11.43
CA LEU A 136 -5.57 12.63 -12.10
C LEU A 136 -4.09 12.99 -12.03
N LEU A 137 -3.47 12.86 -10.86
CA LEU A 137 -2.05 13.14 -10.66
C LEU A 137 -1.17 12.20 -11.50
N PHE A 138 -1.50 10.91 -11.54
CA PHE A 138 -0.71 9.90 -12.26
C PHE A 138 -0.82 10.02 -13.77
N GLU A 139 -2.00 10.37 -14.29
CA GLU A 139 -2.28 10.49 -15.72
C GLU A 139 -1.77 11.83 -16.28
N THR A 140 -2.02 12.93 -15.58
CA THR A 140 -1.79 14.29 -16.11
C THR A 140 -0.50 14.93 -15.60
N LYS A 141 -0.01 14.50 -14.43
CA LYS A 141 1.09 15.13 -13.69
C LYS A 141 0.84 16.63 -13.40
N ASP A 142 -0.41 17.09 -13.49
CA ASP A 142 -0.80 18.48 -13.25
C ASP A 142 -1.55 18.64 -11.92
N ILE A 143 -0.88 19.27 -10.96
CA ILE A 143 -1.42 19.56 -9.61
C ILE A 143 -2.58 20.55 -9.69
N SER A 144 -2.62 21.41 -10.70
CA SER A 144 -3.69 22.41 -10.90
C SER A 144 -5.04 21.75 -11.13
N LEU A 145 -5.07 20.65 -11.89
CA LEU A 145 -6.27 19.86 -12.14
C LEU A 145 -6.76 19.17 -10.86
N VAL A 146 -5.83 18.65 -10.05
CA VAL A 146 -6.13 18.06 -8.75
C VAL A 146 -6.75 19.12 -7.82
N LYS A 147 -6.13 20.31 -7.71
CA LYS A 147 -6.65 21.43 -6.93
C LYS A 147 -8.06 21.81 -7.36
N LYS A 148 -8.28 21.99 -8.67
CA LYS A 148 -9.60 22.32 -9.24
C LYS A 148 -10.65 21.26 -8.90
N TYR A 149 -10.28 19.98 -8.98
CA TYR A 149 -11.17 18.88 -8.60
C TYR A 149 -11.54 18.94 -7.11
N VAL A 150 -10.54 19.08 -6.22
CA VAL A 150 -10.76 19.11 -4.77
C VAL A 150 -11.66 20.27 -4.36
N LEU A 151 -11.38 21.49 -4.84
CA LEU A 151 -12.19 22.67 -4.54
C LEU A 151 -13.65 22.50 -4.99
N ARG A 152 -13.87 21.89 -6.15
CA ARG A 152 -15.22 21.59 -6.64
C ARG A 152 -15.95 20.62 -5.71
N GLN A 153 -15.28 19.58 -5.20
CA GLN A 153 -15.89 18.63 -4.27
C GLN A 153 -16.21 19.29 -2.91
N PHE A 154 -15.30 20.13 -2.40
CA PHE A 154 -15.56 20.89 -1.17
C PHE A 154 -16.77 21.81 -1.33
N ASN A 155 -16.86 22.56 -2.43
CA ASN A 155 -18.02 23.40 -2.72
C ASN A 155 -19.33 22.60 -2.85
N LYS A 156 -19.26 21.36 -3.38
CA LYS A 156 -20.42 20.46 -3.45
C LYS A 156 -20.89 20.05 -2.04
N ILE A 157 -19.95 19.73 -1.15
CA ILE A 157 -20.25 19.34 0.23
C ILE A 157 -20.82 20.53 1.02
N VAL A 158 -20.15 21.68 0.99
CA VAL A 158 -20.58 22.90 1.72
C VAL A 158 -21.95 23.38 1.25
N ALA A 159 -22.24 23.28 -0.05
CA ALA A 159 -23.55 23.65 -0.59
C ALA A 159 -24.65 22.59 -0.34
N GLY A 160 -24.38 21.53 0.43
CA GLY A 160 -25.36 20.48 0.73
C GLY A 160 -25.75 19.60 -0.47
N ARG A 161 -24.99 19.62 -1.56
CA ARG A 161 -25.27 18.87 -2.80
C ARG A 161 -24.59 17.49 -2.84
N ALA A 162 -23.90 17.09 -1.78
CA ALA A 162 -23.29 15.78 -1.65
C ALA A 162 -24.34 14.72 -1.28
N SER A 163 -24.19 13.50 -1.81
CA SER A 163 -25.07 12.39 -1.44
C SER A 163 -24.82 12.02 0.02
N ILE A 164 -25.89 11.86 0.80
CA ILE A 164 -25.80 11.40 2.19
C ILE A 164 -25.12 10.03 2.26
N GLN A 165 -25.39 9.14 1.30
CA GLN A 165 -24.77 7.81 1.23
C GLN A 165 -23.23 7.89 1.15
N ASP A 166 -22.70 8.91 0.47
CA ASP A 166 -21.24 9.12 0.37
C ASP A 166 -20.64 9.68 1.66
N LEU A 167 -21.47 10.22 2.57
CA LEU A 167 -21.07 10.77 3.87
C LEU A 167 -21.35 9.81 5.03
N THR A 168 -21.93 8.64 4.77
CA THR A 168 -22.22 7.62 5.78
C THR A 168 -20.95 6.91 6.23
N PHE A 169 -20.77 6.79 7.55
CA PHE A 169 -19.72 5.96 8.14
C PHE A 169 -20.25 4.55 8.43
N ALA A 170 -19.42 3.53 8.18
CA ALA A 170 -19.70 2.15 8.56
C ALA A 170 -18.59 1.64 9.49
N LYS A 171 -18.92 1.38 10.76
CA LYS A 171 -17.96 0.84 11.73
C LYS A 171 -18.54 -0.40 12.40
N GLU A 172 -17.67 -1.38 12.61
CA GLU A 172 -17.99 -2.61 13.34
C GLU A 172 -18.47 -2.28 14.77
N TYR A 173 -19.55 -2.94 15.17
CA TYR A 173 -20.02 -2.96 16.55
C TYR A 173 -19.64 -4.29 17.20
N ARG A 174 -18.85 -4.24 18.27
CA ARG A 174 -18.26 -5.42 18.92
C ARG A 174 -19.07 -5.96 20.11
N GLY A 175 -20.35 -5.60 20.18
CA GLY A 175 -21.21 -5.88 21.33
C GLY A 175 -20.91 -4.97 22.52
N ALA A 176 -21.86 -4.88 23.46
CA ALA A 176 -21.76 -3.94 24.59
C ALA A 176 -20.58 -4.26 25.53
N SER A 177 -20.26 -5.54 25.70
CA SER A 177 -19.13 -6.04 26.50
C SER A 177 -17.77 -5.89 25.82
N GLY A 178 -17.75 -5.64 24.51
CA GLY A 178 -16.52 -5.46 23.74
C GLY A 178 -15.83 -4.10 23.94
N TYR A 179 -16.48 -3.18 24.66
CA TYR A 179 -15.97 -1.83 24.91
C TYR A 179 -15.60 -1.65 26.39
N ARG A 180 -14.51 -0.93 26.64
CA ARG A 180 -14.10 -0.57 28.01
C ARG A 180 -15.18 0.30 28.67
N PRO A 181 -15.35 0.22 30.01
CA PRO A 181 -16.21 1.14 30.73
C PRO A 181 -15.85 2.60 30.41
N GLY A 182 -16.84 3.43 30.09
CA GLY A 182 -16.64 4.83 29.70
C GLY A 182 -16.18 5.08 28.25
N ALA A 183 -16.06 4.04 27.41
CA ALA A 183 -15.66 4.24 26.01
C ALA A 183 -16.66 5.12 25.23
N CYS A 184 -16.17 6.24 24.68
CA CYS A 184 -16.93 7.15 23.84
C CYS A 184 -16.76 6.76 22.36
N VAL A 185 -17.51 5.76 21.91
CA VAL A 185 -17.49 5.28 20.52
C VAL A 185 -18.83 5.57 19.85
N PRO A 186 -18.86 6.20 18.66
CA PRO A 186 -20.11 6.53 17.97
C PRO A 186 -21.05 5.35 17.75
N SER A 187 -20.52 4.18 17.32
CA SER A 187 -21.32 2.98 17.11
C SER A 187 -21.95 2.46 18.41
N LEU A 188 -21.22 2.52 19.53
CA LEU A 188 -21.75 2.14 20.85
C LEU A 188 -22.82 3.11 21.34
N ALA A 189 -22.62 4.42 21.14
CA ALA A 189 -23.60 5.43 21.53
C ALA A 189 -24.91 5.29 20.73
N LEU A 190 -24.81 5.03 19.42
CA LEU A 190 -25.97 4.76 18.58
C LEU A 190 -26.67 3.45 18.97
N ALA A 191 -25.92 2.37 19.17
CA ALA A 191 -26.48 1.09 19.60
C ALA A 191 -27.25 1.21 20.92
N ARG A 192 -26.68 1.89 21.93
CA ARG A 192 -27.36 2.14 23.21
C ARG A 192 -28.67 2.91 23.05
N LYS A 193 -28.69 3.93 22.17
CA LYS A 193 -29.91 4.71 21.89
C LYS A 193 -30.98 3.85 21.22
N TRP A 194 -30.58 2.95 20.31
CA TRP A 194 -31.52 2.08 19.61
C TRP A 194 -32.07 0.94 20.46
N THR A 195 -31.30 0.43 21.43
CA THR A 195 -31.74 -0.64 22.33
C THR A 195 -32.47 -0.14 23.58
N ALA A 196 -32.40 1.15 23.87
CA ALA A 196 -33.10 1.78 24.99
C ALA A 196 -34.52 2.26 24.64
N ALA A 197 -34.88 2.22 23.35
CA ALA A 197 -36.24 2.42 22.83
C ALA A 197 -36.93 1.06 22.69
#